data_AF-A0A1A7VJP9-F1
#
_entry.id   AF-A0A1A7VJP9-F1
#
_cell.length_a   1.000
_cell.length_b   1.000
_cell.length_c   1.000
_cell.angle_alpha   90.00
_cell.angle_beta   90.00
_cell.angle_gamma   90.00
#
_symmetry.space_group_name_H-M   'P 1'
#
loop_
_entity.id
_entity.type
_entity.pdbx_description
1 polymer ?
#
loop_
_entity_poly.entity_id
_entity_poly.type
_entity_poly.pdbx_seq_one_letter_code
_entity_poly.pdbx_strand_id
1 'polypeptide(L)'
;MASGAGDGLLQKWLEQHASMAAAGSAEERAKKITIKLKSDLGAAWDKLRASLSQGEAQEMTDLCSKERTWSSERGSTNEQEYLKDLCKAVVELRYFTAGGGTVAVKQLNFDKNISQDQWYPRCVVGALALSELYGDHCHLEKVVKEISSKVEEKLGGHTETTGNLGRCRDITRTDIMLARGLLHNEIQQWTKEKRDKGSSGGWRIGQLWEKKWKPVCLQGGRMEEAKKHYLEENKATVVSFSGLNNDVDPKSGQLSTIADILTKPELTLNESIVEQALTASLEGNGTSFKAEVLTQVLEKETQNRRGKYYIMEVNHY
;
A
#
# COMPACT_ATOMS: atom_id res chain seq x y z
N MET A 1 -18.03 25.55 -11.73
CA MET A 1 -18.97 24.42 -11.90
C MET A 1 -18.44 23.28 -11.06
N ALA A 2 -19.18 22.91 -10.01
CA ALA A 2 -18.79 21.86 -9.08
C ALA A 2 -18.85 20.51 -9.80
N SER A 3 -17.70 19.89 -10.01
CA SER A 3 -17.61 18.49 -10.41
C SER A 3 -18.19 17.65 -9.27
N GLY A 4 -19.28 16.93 -9.56
CA GLY A 4 -19.99 16.11 -8.59
C GLY A 4 -19.03 15.16 -7.86
N ALA A 5 -19.10 15.19 -6.53
CA ALA A 5 -18.43 14.26 -5.64
C ALA A 5 -18.95 12.84 -5.96
N GLY A 6 -18.16 12.05 -6.67
CA GLY A 6 -18.38 10.62 -6.77
C GLY A 6 -17.95 9.99 -5.45
N ASP A 7 -18.89 9.46 -4.67
CA ASP A 7 -18.65 8.86 -3.36
C ASP A 7 -17.41 7.95 -3.37
N GLY A 8 -16.38 8.29 -2.60
CA GLY A 8 -15.11 7.56 -2.54
C GLY A 8 -15.29 6.14 -2.01
N LEU A 9 -14.31 5.26 -2.27
CA LEU A 9 -14.38 3.85 -1.84
C LEU A 9 -14.60 3.68 -0.33
N LEU A 10 -13.95 4.51 0.50
CA LEU A 10 -14.15 4.49 1.95
C LEU A 10 -15.55 4.94 2.36
N GLN A 11 -16.06 6.01 1.74
CA GLN A 11 -17.40 6.51 2.06
C GLN A 11 -18.44 5.42 1.80
N LYS A 12 -18.37 4.75 0.63
CA LYS A 12 -19.27 3.63 0.31
C LYS A 12 -19.10 2.44 1.25
N TRP A 13 -17.87 2.10 1.62
CA TRP A 13 -17.60 1.06 2.61
C TRP A 13 -18.25 1.43 3.96
N LEU A 14 -18.09 2.68 4.40
CA LEU A 14 -18.66 3.18 5.65
C LEU A 14 -20.18 3.21 5.62
N GLU A 15 -20.81 3.67 4.53
CA GLU A 15 -22.27 3.66 4.38
C GLU A 15 -22.84 2.24 4.47
N GLN A 16 -22.20 1.29 3.78
CA GLN A 16 -22.60 -0.11 3.80
C GLN A 16 -22.49 -0.73 5.21
N HIS A 17 -21.43 -0.40 5.96
CA HIS A 17 -21.15 -1.03 7.25
C HIS A 17 -21.61 -0.25 8.50
N ALA A 18 -21.85 1.06 8.39
CA ALA A 18 -22.42 1.88 9.47
C ALA A 18 -23.86 1.47 9.78
N SER A 19 -24.61 1.01 8.79
CA SER A 19 -25.96 0.45 8.97
C SER A 19 -25.97 -0.77 9.92
N MET A 20 -24.90 -1.57 9.95
CA MET A 20 -24.75 -2.71 10.85
C MET A 20 -24.55 -2.29 12.31
N ALA A 21 -24.16 -1.04 12.55
CA ALA A 21 -23.92 -0.47 13.86
C ALA A 21 -25.15 0.28 14.41
N ALA A 22 -26.33 0.21 13.80
CA ALA A 22 -27.48 1.06 14.14
C ALA A 22 -27.92 1.07 15.62
N ALA A 23 -27.53 0.08 16.44
CA ALA A 23 -27.77 0.04 17.87
C ALA A 23 -26.50 0.33 18.71
N GLY A 24 -26.61 1.29 19.64
CA GLY A 24 -25.59 1.65 20.63
C GLY A 24 -25.22 3.14 20.64
N SER A 25 -24.33 3.52 21.57
CA SER A 25 -23.74 4.87 21.61
C SER A 25 -22.80 5.11 20.41
N ALA A 26 -22.45 6.36 20.13
CA ALA A 26 -21.52 6.67 19.03
C ALA A 26 -20.17 5.94 19.17
N GLU A 27 -19.68 5.81 20.40
CA GLU A 27 -18.44 5.12 20.74
C GLU A 27 -18.55 3.61 20.46
N GLU A 28 -19.65 2.97 20.87
CA GLU A 28 -19.88 1.54 20.61
C GLU A 28 -19.94 1.26 19.11
N ARG A 29 -20.55 2.17 18.34
CA ARG A 29 -20.65 2.07 16.89
C ARG A 29 -19.30 2.26 16.21
N ALA A 30 -18.55 3.29 16.59
CA ALA A 30 -17.21 3.53 16.08
C ALA A 30 -16.28 2.34 16.33
N LYS A 31 -16.38 1.72 17.51
CA LYS A 31 -15.63 0.50 17.84
C LYS A 31 -16.02 -0.68 16.94
N LYS A 32 -17.31 -0.92 16.71
CA LYS A 32 -17.79 -1.96 15.78
C LYS A 32 -17.29 -1.72 14.35
N ILE A 33 -17.37 -0.48 13.87
CA ILE A 33 -16.87 -0.07 12.56
C ILE A 33 -15.35 -0.32 12.47
N THR A 34 -14.59 0.09 13.49
CA THR A 34 -13.13 -0.10 13.55
C THR A 34 -12.75 -1.57 13.50
N ILE A 35 -13.44 -2.43 14.28
CA ILE A 35 -13.21 -3.89 14.27
C ILE A 35 -13.50 -4.47 12.88
N LYS A 36 -14.63 -4.11 12.26
CA LYS A 36 -14.99 -4.59 10.92
C LYS A 36 -13.97 -4.14 9.88
N LEU A 37 -13.53 -2.89 9.94
CA LEU A 37 -12.56 -2.31 9.02
C LEU A 37 -11.20 -3.00 9.15
N LYS A 38 -10.73 -3.19 10.37
CA LYS A 38 -9.51 -3.94 10.67
C LYS A 38 -9.61 -5.39 10.18
N SER A 39 -10.76 -6.04 10.36
CA SER A 39 -11.01 -7.39 9.84
C SER A 39 -10.93 -7.45 8.31
N ASP A 40 -11.51 -6.49 7.60
CA ASP A 40 -11.50 -6.48 6.13
C ASP A 40 -10.10 -6.17 5.57
N LEU A 41 -9.40 -5.24 6.21
CA LEU A 41 -7.99 -4.94 5.93
C LEU A 41 -7.12 -6.18 6.17
N GLY A 42 -7.33 -6.88 7.29
CA GLY A 42 -6.66 -8.14 7.61
C GLY A 42 -6.95 -9.24 6.58
N ALA A 43 -8.19 -9.40 6.14
CA ALA A 43 -8.56 -10.38 5.13
C ALA A 43 -7.92 -10.09 3.76
N ALA A 44 -7.87 -8.81 3.35
CA ALA A 44 -7.16 -8.40 2.15
C ALA A 44 -5.64 -8.65 2.27
N TRP A 45 -5.07 -8.40 3.44
CA TRP A 45 -3.66 -8.70 3.73
C TRP A 45 -3.36 -10.19 3.71
N ASP A 46 -4.23 -11.02 4.31
CA ASP A 46 -4.13 -12.47 4.30
C ASP A 46 -4.07 -13.02 2.88
N LYS A 47 -4.91 -12.47 2.00
CA LYS A 47 -4.91 -12.83 0.59
C LYS A 47 -3.59 -12.44 -0.10
N LEU A 48 -3.12 -11.22 0.12
CA LEU A 48 -1.88 -10.74 -0.47
C LEU A 48 -0.65 -11.53 0.03
N ARG A 49 -0.52 -11.74 1.35
CA ARG A 49 0.61 -12.47 1.93
C ARG A 49 0.62 -13.95 1.52
N ALA A 50 -0.55 -14.56 1.31
CA ALA A 50 -0.67 -15.91 0.77
C ALA A 50 -0.13 -15.97 -0.67
N SER A 51 -0.46 -14.96 -1.48
CA SER A 51 0.05 -14.85 -2.86
C SER A 51 1.56 -14.63 -2.92
N LEU A 52 2.08 -13.69 -2.12
CA LEU A 52 3.51 -13.40 -2.03
C LEU A 52 4.34 -14.62 -1.59
N SER A 53 3.71 -15.57 -0.90
CA SER A 53 4.32 -16.82 -0.43
C SER A 53 4.32 -17.94 -1.48
N GLN A 54 3.64 -17.80 -2.62
CA GLN A 54 3.65 -18.79 -3.71
C GLN A 54 4.92 -18.70 -4.56
N GLY A 55 5.10 -19.59 -5.53
CA GLY A 55 5.99 -19.28 -6.66
C GLY A 55 5.38 -18.22 -7.58
N GLU A 56 6.11 -17.76 -8.60
CA GLU A 56 5.62 -16.79 -9.58
C GLU A 56 4.79 -17.45 -10.66
N ALA A 57 3.70 -16.78 -11.05
CA ALA A 57 3.01 -17.12 -12.28
C ALA A 57 3.95 -17.02 -13.50
N GLN A 58 3.72 -17.88 -14.49
CA GLN A 58 4.54 -17.91 -15.70
C GLN A 58 4.55 -16.55 -16.42
N GLU A 59 3.43 -15.84 -16.43
CA GLU A 59 3.31 -14.50 -17.00
C GLU A 59 4.27 -13.49 -16.37
N MET A 60 4.43 -13.52 -15.03
CA MET A 60 5.38 -12.66 -14.33
C MET A 60 6.83 -13.04 -14.68
N THR A 61 7.10 -14.34 -14.80
CA THR A 61 8.43 -14.83 -15.20
C THR A 61 8.76 -14.38 -16.62
N ASP A 62 7.82 -14.46 -17.54
CA ASP A 62 8.02 -14.06 -18.92
C ASP A 62 8.26 -12.54 -19.00
N LEU A 63 7.38 -11.75 -18.39
CA LEU A 63 7.48 -10.28 -18.38
C LEU A 63 8.77 -9.77 -17.70
N CYS A 64 9.19 -10.39 -16.60
CA CYS A 64 10.34 -9.95 -15.82
C CYS A 64 11.67 -10.57 -16.25
N SER A 65 11.70 -11.66 -17.02
CA SER A 65 12.97 -12.36 -17.31
C SER A 65 13.17 -12.75 -18.77
N LYS A 66 12.11 -13.11 -19.52
CA LYS A 66 12.26 -13.63 -20.90
C LYS A 66 12.01 -12.55 -21.96
N GLU A 67 10.99 -11.74 -21.76
CA GLU A 67 10.58 -10.67 -22.68
C GLU A 67 11.49 -9.43 -22.55
N ARG A 68 12.47 -9.44 -21.63
CA ARG A 68 13.38 -8.31 -21.39
C ARG A 68 14.75 -8.74 -20.89
N THR A 69 15.72 -7.86 -21.12
CA THR A 69 17.06 -7.94 -20.53
C THR A 69 17.25 -6.77 -19.58
N TRP A 70 17.60 -7.06 -18.33
CA TRP A 70 17.92 -6.02 -17.35
C TRP A 70 19.36 -5.57 -17.51
N SER A 71 19.57 -4.29 -17.79
CA SER A 71 20.89 -3.69 -17.77
C SER A 71 21.35 -3.50 -16.32
N SER A 72 22.50 -4.10 -16.00
CA SER A 72 23.20 -3.80 -14.75
C SER A 72 24.09 -2.59 -14.98
N GLU A 73 23.98 -1.60 -14.10
CA GLU A 73 24.84 -0.41 -14.12
C GLU A 73 26.30 -0.77 -13.84
N ARG A 74 26.52 -1.90 -13.15
CA ARG A 74 27.83 -2.39 -12.72
C ARG A 74 28.29 -3.65 -13.46
N GLY A 75 27.57 -4.08 -14.50
CA GLY A 75 27.84 -5.34 -15.21
C GLY A 75 27.75 -6.61 -14.36
N SER A 76 27.08 -6.56 -13.20
CA SER A 76 27.02 -7.68 -12.25
C SER A 76 25.78 -8.56 -12.47
N THR A 77 25.98 -9.87 -12.50
CA THR A 77 24.89 -10.86 -12.59
C THR A 77 23.96 -10.78 -11.38
N ASN A 78 24.48 -10.42 -10.20
CA ASN A 78 23.68 -10.29 -8.98
C ASN A 78 22.68 -9.13 -9.06
N GLU A 79 23.06 -8.00 -9.66
CA GLU A 79 22.16 -6.87 -9.89
C GLU A 79 21.08 -7.22 -10.93
N GLN A 80 21.44 -7.94 -12.00
CA GLN A 80 20.44 -8.39 -12.99
C GLN A 80 19.41 -9.34 -12.35
N GLU A 81 19.87 -10.29 -11.54
CA GLU A 81 19.00 -11.21 -10.81
C GLU A 81 18.19 -10.52 -9.72
N TYR A 82 18.70 -9.43 -9.14
CA TYR A 82 17.95 -8.56 -8.23
C TYR A 82 16.81 -7.83 -8.94
N LEU A 83 17.08 -7.22 -10.10
CA LEU A 83 16.07 -6.50 -10.89
C LEU A 83 14.94 -7.44 -11.35
N LYS A 84 15.27 -8.66 -11.80
CA LYS A 84 14.28 -9.68 -12.16
C LYS A 84 13.36 -10.03 -11.00
N ASP A 85 13.91 -10.30 -9.82
CA ASP A 85 13.11 -10.74 -8.68
C ASP A 85 12.31 -9.60 -8.06
N LEU A 86 12.88 -8.39 -8.02
CA LEU A 86 12.14 -7.19 -7.63
C LEU A 86 10.97 -6.95 -8.58
N CYS A 87 11.19 -7.06 -9.90
CA CYS A 87 10.12 -6.97 -10.90
C CYS A 87 8.97 -7.92 -10.59
N LYS A 88 9.25 -9.22 -10.45
CA LYS A 88 8.19 -10.21 -10.21
C LYS A 88 7.42 -9.93 -8.91
N ALA A 89 8.13 -9.48 -7.88
CA ALA A 89 7.55 -9.15 -6.60
C ALA A 89 6.61 -7.93 -6.66
N VAL A 90 6.97 -6.89 -7.41
CA VAL A 90 6.11 -5.70 -7.54
C VAL A 90 4.95 -5.95 -8.50
N VAL A 91 5.13 -6.75 -9.57
CA VAL A 91 4.01 -7.16 -10.45
C VAL A 91 2.92 -7.87 -9.67
N GLU A 92 3.28 -8.74 -8.73
CA GLU A 92 2.32 -9.40 -7.83
C GLU A 92 1.44 -8.40 -7.07
N LEU A 93 2.04 -7.31 -6.56
CA LEU A 93 1.29 -6.25 -5.86
C LEU A 93 0.37 -5.47 -6.80
N ARG A 94 0.84 -5.14 -8.02
CA ARG A 94 -0.01 -4.45 -9.00
C ARG A 94 -1.16 -5.34 -9.46
N TYR A 95 -0.92 -6.64 -9.63
CA TYR A 95 -1.97 -7.60 -9.96
C TYR A 95 -2.96 -7.73 -8.81
N PHE A 96 -2.49 -7.71 -7.56
CA PHE A 96 -3.35 -7.64 -6.39
C PHE A 96 -4.24 -6.39 -6.40
N THR A 97 -3.73 -5.20 -6.69
CA THR A 97 -4.58 -4.00 -6.79
C THR A 97 -5.49 -3.98 -8.03
N ALA A 98 -5.28 -4.90 -8.98
CA ALA A 98 -6.17 -5.15 -10.12
C ALA A 98 -7.18 -6.30 -9.88
N GLY A 99 -7.24 -6.87 -8.67
CA GLY A 99 -8.17 -7.94 -8.31
C GLY A 99 -7.61 -9.35 -8.45
N GLY A 100 -6.33 -9.48 -8.80
CA GLY A 100 -5.64 -10.73 -9.01
C GLY A 100 -4.83 -11.22 -7.81
N GLY A 101 -4.09 -12.30 -8.07
CA GLY A 101 -3.06 -12.85 -7.23
C GLY A 101 -2.62 -14.23 -7.72
N THR A 102 -1.38 -14.60 -7.44
CA THR A 102 -0.89 -15.95 -7.63
C THR A 102 -1.46 -16.91 -6.57
N VAL A 103 -2.03 -18.01 -7.03
CA VAL A 103 -2.54 -19.10 -6.19
C VAL A 103 -1.57 -20.29 -6.19
N ALA A 104 -1.96 -21.37 -5.51
CA ALA A 104 -1.20 -22.62 -5.50
C ALA A 104 -0.85 -23.07 -6.93
N VAL A 105 0.20 -23.87 -7.06
CA VAL A 105 0.76 -24.33 -8.35
C VAL A 105 1.16 -23.21 -9.32
N LYS A 106 1.45 -22.00 -8.80
CA LYS A 106 1.97 -20.86 -9.57
C LYS A 106 1.01 -20.39 -10.67
N GLN A 107 -0.29 -20.49 -10.43
CA GLN A 107 -1.30 -20.01 -11.36
C GLN A 107 -1.73 -18.59 -11.00
N LEU A 108 -1.92 -17.76 -12.02
CA LEU A 108 -2.52 -16.45 -11.85
C LEU A 108 -4.04 -16.61 -11.83
N ASN A 109 -4.69 -16.03 -10.82
CA ASN A 109 -6.14 -16.02 -10.70
C ASN A 109 -6.64 -14.60 -10.45
N PHE A 110 -7.69 -14.21 -11.17
CA PHE A 110 -8.42 -12.96 -10.95
C PHE A 110 -9.78 -13.27 -10.34
N ASP A 111 -10.12 -12.55 -9.27
CA ASP A 111 -11.40 -12.73 -8.60
C ASP A 111 -12.55 -12.28 -9.50
N LYS A 112 -13.56 -13.13 -9.60
CA LYS A 112 -14.82 -12.78 -10.25
C LYS A 112 -15.69 -12.04 -9.25
N ASN A 113 -16.33 -10.96 -9.70
CA ASN A 113 -17.34 -10.21 -8.94
C ASN A 113 -16.85 -9.64 -7.60
N ILE A 114 -15.68 -8.98 -7.59
CA ILE A 114 -15.26 -8.19 -6.41
C ILE A 114 -16.30 -7.11 -6.15
N SER A 115 -16.92 -7.14 -4.98
CA SER A 115 -17.92 -6.15 -4.59
C SER A 115 -17.28 -4.78 -4.36
N GLN A 116 -18.09 -3.72 -4.40
CA GLN A 116 -17.56 -2.35 -4.33
C GLN A 116 -16.85 -2.05 -3.01
N ASP A 117 -17.34 -2.59 -1.90
CA ASP A 117 -16.74 -2.50 -0.57
C ASP A 117 -15.43 -3.30 -0.46
N GLN A 118 -15.27 -4.40 -1.20
CA GLN A 118 -14.03 -5.19 -1.19
C GLN A 118 -12.86 -4.52 -1.91
N TRP A 119 -13.13 -3.55 -2.79
CA TRP A 119 -12.07 -2.77 -3.44
C TRP A 119 -11.34 -1.86 -2.48
N TYR A 120 -12.04 -1.27 -1.50
CA TYR A 120 -11.42 -0.38 -0.52
C TYR A 120 -10.23 -1.03 0.20
N PRO A 121 -10.39 -2.15 0.96
CA PRO A 121 -9.28 -2.77 1.68
C PRO A 121 -8.20 -3.26 0.72
N ARG A 122 -8.55 -3.80 -0.46
CA ARG A 122 -7.57 -4.25 -1.45
C ARG A 122 -6.65 -3.13 -1.92
N CYS A 123 -7.19 -1.96 -2.24
CA CYS A 123 -6.41 -0.83 -2.73
C CYS A 123 -5.46 -0.27 -1.66
N VAL A 124 -5.96 -0.01 -0.45
CA VAL A 124 -5.13 0.55 0.63
C VAL A 124 -4.09 -0.45 1.14
N VAL A 125 -4.43 -1.75 1.23
CA VAL A 125 -3.48 -2.80 1.62
C VAL A 125 -2.40 -2.98 0.57
N GLY A 126 -2.74 -2.97 -0.72
CA GLY A 126 -1.75 -3.06 -1.79
C GLY A 126 -0.75 -1.91 -1.73
N ALA A 127 -1.21 -0.68 -1.50
CA ALA A 127 -0.35 0.49 -1.36
C ALA A 127 0.56 0.43 -0.12
N LEU A 128 -0.02 0.08 1.04
CA LEU A 128 0.76 -0.10 2.28
C LEU A 128 1.81 -1.19 2.13
N ALA A 129 1.45 -2.31 1.51
CA ALA A 129 2.37 -3.42 1.28
C ALA A 129 3.47 -3.07 0.28
N LEU A 130 3.17 -2.39 -0.83
CA LEU A 130 4.21 -1.96 -1.77
C LEU A 130 5.23 -1.03 -1.09
N SER A 131 4.74 -0.08 -0.29
CA SER A 131 5.59 0.82 0.47
C SER A 131 6.48 0.07 1.47
N GLU A 132 5.90 -0.80 2.29
CA GLU A 132 6.62 -1.48 3.38
C GLU A 132 7.56 -2.57 2.88
N LEU A 133 7.14 -3.37 1.89
CA LEU A 133 7.92 -4.52 1.43
C LEU A 133 9.03 -4.12 0.45
N TYR A 134 8.79 -3.09 -0.37
CA TYR A 134 9.65 -2.78 -1.51
C TYR A 134 10.02 -1.30 -1.65
N GLY A 135 9.41 -0.39 -0.88
CA GLY A 135 9.71 1.04 -0.96
C GLY A 135 11.17 1.39 -0.66
N ASP A 136 11.86 0.59 0.15
CA ASP A 136 13.28 0.76 0.50
C ASP A 136 14.25 0.03 -0.44
N HIS A 137 13.81 -0.37 -1.64
CA HIS A 137 14.64 -1.02 -2.65
C HIS A 137 15.26 -0.02 -3.64
N CYS A 138 16.60 -0.04 -3.79
CA CYS A 138 17.38 0.92 -4.57
C CYS A 138 17.09 1.00 -6.09
N HIS A 139 16.34 0.06 -6.64
CA HIS A 139 15.99 0.03 -8.07
C HIS A 139 14.48 -0.07 -8.31
N LEU A 140 13.65 0.24 -7.30
CA LEU A 140 12.20 0.16 -7.45
C LEU A 140 11.71 1.07 -8.57
N GLU A 141 12.10 2.35 -8.58
CA GLU A 141 11.76 3.30 -9.66
C GLU A 141 12.15 2.77 -11.03
N LYS A 142 13.40 2.32 -11.19
CA LYS A 142 13.91 1.74 -12.44
C LYS A 142 13.05 0.57 -12.91
N VAL A 143 12.79 -0.40 -12.04
CA VAL A 143 11.97 -1.57 -12.34
C VAL A 143 10.57 -1.16 -12.75
N VAL A 144 9.90 -0.33 -11.96
CA VAL A 144 8.53 0.14 -12.21
C VAL A 144 8.44 0.88 -13.54
N LYS A 145 9.36 1.82 -13.79
CA LYS A 145 9.40 2.60 -15.02
C LYS A 145 9.46 1.71 -16.26
N GLU A 146 10.26 0.66 -16.23
CA GLU A 146 10.41 -0.21 -17.39
C GLU A 146 9.24 -1.20 -17.58
N ILE A 147 8.51 -1.57 -16.52
CA ILE A 147 7.48 -2.62 -16.60
C ILE A 147 6.05 -2.05 -16.69
N SER A 148 5.82 -0.83 -16.22
CA SER A 148 4.46 -0.30 -16.01
C SER A 148 3.53 -0.47 -17.21
N SER A 149 3.96 -0.04 -18.40
CA SER A 149 3.13 -0.17 -19.61
C SER A 149 2.82 -1.62 -19.98
N LYS A 150 3.77 -2.55 -19.76
CA LYS A 150 3.58 -3.96 -20.08
C LYS A 150 2.72 -4.68 -19.06
N VAL A 151 2.82 -4.28 -17.79
CA VAL A 151 1.94 -4.75 -16.72
C VAL A 151 0.49 -4.36 -17.02
N GLU A 152 0.23 -3.11 -17.40
CA GLU A 152 -1.12 -2.66 -17.79
C GLU A 152 -1.62 -3.36 -19.07
N GLU A 153 -0.75 -3.62 -20.05
CA GLU A 153 -1.09 -4.38 -21.27
C GLU A 153 -1.51 -5.82 -20.93
N LYS A 154 -0.71 -6.54 -20.12
CA LYS A 154 -1.05 -7.91 -19.68
C LYS A 154 -2.34 -7.91 -18.88
N LEU A 155 -2.49 -6.98 -17.95
CA LEU A 155 -3.72 -6.82 -17.19
C LEU A 155 -4.93 -6.61 -18.08
N GLY A 156 -4.86 -5.74 -19.10
CA GLY A 156 -5.95 -5.53 -20.06
C GLY A 156 -6.30 -6.76 -20.92
N GLY A 157 -5.42 -7.75 -21.00
CA GLY A 157 -5.68 -9.03 -21.67
C GLY A 157 -6.54 -10.01 -20.85
N HIS A 158 -6.71 -9.77 -19.55
CA HIS A 158 -7.54 -10.61 -18.68
C HIS A 158 -8.99 -10.10 -18.67
N THR A 159 -9.94 -10.93 -19.09
CA THR A 159 -11.36 -10.52 -19.16
C THR A 159 -11.91 -10.06 -17.81
N GLU A 160 -11.47 -10.71 -16.73
CA GLU A 160 -11.86 -10.46 -15.35
C GLU A 160 -11.35 -9.12 -14.79
N THR A 161 -10.35 -8.50 -15.43
CA THR A 161 -9.82 -7.19 -15.02
C THR A 161 -10.48 -6.04 -15.78
N THR A 162 -11.32 -6.34 -16.77
CA THR A 162 -12.00 -5.33 -17.59
C THR A 162 -12.91 -4.48 -16.68
N GLY A 163 -12.55 -3.21 -16.49
CA GLY A 163 -13.23 -2.29 -15.56
C GLY A 163 -12.64 -2.22 -14.14
N ASN A 164 -11.57 -2.97 -13.86
CA ASN A 164 -10.90 -2.98 -12.56
C ASN A 164 -9.62 -2.13 -12.50
N LEU A 165 -8.99 -1.85 -13.65
CA LEU A 165 -7.67 -1.19 -13.73
C LEU A 165 -7.61 0.24 -13.16
N GLY A 166 -8.77 0.86 -12.90
CA GLY A 166 -8.88 2.18 -12.29
C GLY A 166 -9.54 2.21 -10.91
N ARG A 167 -9.87 1.06 -10.30
CA ARG A 167 -10.66 1.02 -9.06
C ARG A 167 -9.98 1.69 -7.87
N CYS A 168 -8.65 1.70 -7.84
CA CYS A 168 -7.87 2.29 -6.75
C CYS A 168 -7.54 3.78 -6.93
N ARG A 169 -7.95 4.42 -8.02
CA ARG A 169 -7.57 5.81 -8.33
C ARG A 169 -8.09 6.82 -7.31
N ASP A 170 -9.28 6.56 -6.77
CA ASP A 170 -10.00 7.47 -5.87
C ASP A 170 -9.60 7.28 -4.40
N ILE A 171 -8.54 6.51 -4.11
CA ILE A 171 -7.97 6.45 -2.76
C ILE A 171 -7.28 7.78 -2.43
N THR A 172 -7.70 8.35 -1.32
CA THR A 172 -7.29 9.61 -0.75
C THR A 172 -6.24 9.44 0.35
N ARG A 173 -5.74 10.55 0.89
CA ARG A 173 -4.89 10.56 2.07
C ARG A 173 -5.58 9.98 3.30
N THR A 174 -6.85 10.33 3.51
CA THR A 174 -7.63 9.89 4.67
C THR A 174 -7.74 8.37 4.71
N ASP A 175 -7.94 7.75 3.55
CA ASP A 175 -7.99 6.29 3.39
C ASP A 175 -6.70 5.62 3.85
N ILE A 176 -5.56 6.15 3.41
CA ILE A 176 -4.24 5.64 3.78
C ILE A 176 -3.93 5.90 5.26
N MET A 177 -4.25 7.08 5.81
CA MET A 177 -4.08 7.37 7.24
C MET A 177 -4.82 6.35 8.11
N LEU A 178 -6.07 6.09 7.75
CA LEU A 178 -6.92 5.15 8.47
C LEU A 178 -6.37 3.73 8.37
N ALA A 179 -6.15 3.23 7.15
CA ALA A 179 -5.69 1.86 6.95
C ALA A 179 -4.31 1.62 7.59
N ARG A 180 -3.42 2.61 7.51
CA ARG A 180 -2.09 2.56 8.14
C ARG A 180 -2.22 2.42 9.65
N GLY A 181 -3.07 3.21 10.29
CA GLY A 181 -3.26 3.16 11.74
C GLY A 181 -3.82 1.83 12.27
N LEU A 182 -4.54 1.07 11.42
CA LEU A 182 -5.16 -0.19 11.81
C LEU A 182 -4.36 -1.45 11.44
N LEU A 183 -3.58 -1.42 10.35
CA LEU A 183 -2.95 -2.63 9.78
C LEU A 183 -1.43 -2.53 9.63
N HIS A 184 -0.83 -1.33 9.54
CA HIS A 184 0.58 -1.20 9.15
C HIS A 184 1.55 -1.99 10.03
N ASN A 185 1.32 -2.03 11.35
CA ASN A 185 2.15 -2.79 12.28
C ASN A 185 2.21 -4.29 11.93
N GLU A 186 1.09 -4.87 11.45
CA GLU A 186 1.04 -6.27 11.05
C GLU A 186 1.87 -6.52 9.79
N ILE A 187 1.74 -5.64 8.78
CA ILE A 187 2.53 -5.72 7.54
C ILE A 187 4.03 -5.55 7.86
N GLN A 188 4.38 -4.57 8.69
CA GLN A 188 5.76 -4.30 9.11
C GLN A 188 6.35 -5.48 9.86
N GLN A 189 5.64 -6.02 10.85
CA GLN A 189 6.11 -7.17 11.62
C GLN A 189 6.36 -8.37 10.70
N TRP A 190 5.41 -8.69 9.83
CA TRP A 190 5.55 -9.81 8.90
C TRP A 190 6.73 -9.61 7.92
N THR A 191 6.90 -8.39 7.41
CA THR A 191 8.00 -8.03 6.52
C THR A 191 9.34 -8.20 7.21
N LYS A 192 9.47 -7.70 8.43
CA LYS A 192 10.66 -7.87 9.27
C LYS A 192 10.95 -9.35 9.50
N GLU A 193 9.97 -10.14 9.94
CA GLU A 193 10.15 -11.57 10.18
C GLU A 193 10.61 -12.34 8.93
N LYS A 194 10.09 -11.99 7.75
CA LYS A 194 10.49 -12.59 6.48
C LYS A 194 11.92 -12.19 6.10
N ARG A 195 12.28 -10.91 6.25
CA ARG A 195 13.63 -10.39 5.99
C ARG A 195 14.66 -10.99 6.95
N ASP A 196 14.34 -11.12 8.23
CA ASP A 196 15.22 -11.68 9.26
C ASP A 196 15.47 -13.18 9.04
N LYS A 197 14.49 -13.91 8.50
CA LYS A 197 14.64 -15.33 8.11
C LYS A 197 15.50 -15.54 6.85
N GLY A 198 15.89 -14.48 6.15
CA GLY A 198 16.69 -14.54 4.93
C GLY A 198 16.11 -15.54 3.92
N SER A 199 16.92 -16.48 3.43
CA SER A 199 16.47 -17.51 2.48
C SER A 199 15.24 -18.33 2.95
N SER A 200 15.06 -18.57 4.25
CA SER A 200 13.88 -19.26 4.81
C SER A 200 12.63 -18.37 4.89
N GLY A 201 12.78 -17.06 4.67
CA GLY A 201 11.70 -16.08 4.59
C GLY A 201 10.96 -16.07 3.24
N GLY A 202 11.29 -16.99 2.34
CA GLY A 202 10.74 -17.01 0.98
C GLY A 202 11.50 -16.05 0.06
N TRP A 203 11.50 -16.37 -1.23
CA TRP A 203 12.43 -15.73 -2.16
C TRP A 203 12.07 -14.26 -2.47
N ARG A 204 10.77 -13.90 -2.53
CA ARG A 204 10.27 -12.53 -2.82
C ARG A 204 10.64 -11.48 -1.78
N ILE A 205 10.94 -11.90 -0.56
CA ILE A 205 11.12 -10.98 0.57
C ILE A 205 12.42 -11.32 1.29
N GLY A 206 12.49 -12.48 1.93
CA GLY A 206 13.65 -12.85 2.72
C GLY A 206 14.92 -13.03 1.88
N GLN A 207 14.87 -13.84 0.83
CA GLN A 207 16.04 -14.06 -0.04
C GLN A 207 16.40 -12.82 -0.85
N LEU A 208 15.39 -12.13 -1.42
CA LEU A 208 15.59 -10.88 -2.14
C LEU A 208 16.30 -9.85 -1.24
N TRP A 209 15.92 -9.77 0.04
CA TRP A 209 16.55 -8.88 1.00
C TRP A 209 17.98 -9.31 1.37
N GLU A 210 18.15 -10.55 1.82
CA GLU A 210 19.41 -11.06 2.36
C GLU A 210 20.49 -11.19 1.29
N LYS A 211 20.18 -11.85 0.17
CA LYS A 211 21.17 -12.25 -0.84
C LYS A 211 21.35 -11.25 -1.96
N LYS A 212 20.36 -10.39 -2.21
CA LYS A 212 20.35 -9.52 -3.40
C LYS A 212 20.34 -8.04 -3.03
N TRP A 213 19.44 -7.61 -2.14
CA TRP A 213 19.37 -6.21 -1.70
C TRP A 213 20.64 -5.80 -0.96
N LYS A 214 21.13 -6.56 0.03
CA LYS A 214 22.33 -6.15 0.79
C LYS A 214 23.57 -5.94 -0.11
N PRO A 215 23.93 -6.85 -1.02
CA PRO A 215 25.08 -6.63 -1.90
C PRO A 215 24.90 -5.52 -2.95
N VAL A 216 23.67 -5.27 -3.40
CA VAL A 216 23.37 -4.32 -4.48
C VAL A 216 23.13 -2.90 -3.93
N CYS A 217 22.30 -2.78 -2.90
CA CYS A 217 21.81 -1.52 -2.35
C CYS A 217 22.62 -1.00 -1.15
N LEU A 218 23.42 -1.82 -0.46
CA LEU A 218 24.12 -1.43 0.78
C LEU A 218 25.61 -1.06 0.59
N GLN A 219 26.03 -0.69 -0.62
CA GLN A 219 27.46 -0.52 -0.92
C GLN A 219 28.08 0.69 -0.18
N GLY A 220 28.69 0.41 0.99
CA GLY A 220 29.48 1.37 1.77
C GLY A 220 28.71 2.22 2.78
N GLY A 221 27.39 2.03 2.90
CA GLY A 221 26.52 2.80 3.80
C GLY A 221 25.93 1.97 4.94
N ARG A 222 25.33 2.66 5.93
CA ARG A 222 24.59 2.00 7.00
C ARG A 222 23.19 1.61 6.51
N MET A 223 22.71 0.44 6.94
CA MET A 223 21.42 -0.11 6.50
C MET A 223 20.24 0.83 6.70
N GLU A 224 20.15 1.46 7.85
CA GLU A 224 19.03 2.36 8.15
C GLU A 224 19.07 3.64 7.33
N GLU A 225 20.26 4.16 7.01
CA GLU A 225 20.42 5.34 6.16
C GLU A 225 20.03 5.02 4.71
N ALA A 226 20.50 3.88 4.18
CA ALA A 226 20.14 3.42 2.84
C ALA A 226 18.63 3.18 2.70
N LYS A 227 18.00 2.54 3.69
CA LYS A 227 16.55 2.33 3.70
C LYS A 227 15.78 3.65 3.64
N LYS A 228 16.11 4.60 4.51
CA LYS A 228 15.47 5.92 4.56
C LYS A 228 15.64 6.67 3.24
N HIS A 229 16.85 6.63 2.68
CA HIS A 229 17.15 7.26 1.39
C HIS A 229 16.28 6.68 0.26
N TYR A 230 16.28 5.36 0.06
CA TYR A 230 15.51 4.75 -1.01
C TYR A 230 14.01 4.87 -0.81
N LEU A 231 13.54 4.82 0.44
CA LEU A 231 12.13 5.03 0.73
C LEU A 231 11.66 6.44 0.35
N GLU A 232 12.50 7.46 0.58
CA GLU A 232 12.21 8.84 0.18
C GLU A 232 12.29 9.02 -1.35
N GLU A 233 13.28 8.44 -2.03
CA GLU A 233 13.39 8.46 -3.49
C GLU A 233 12.19 7.78 -4.17
N ASN A 234 11.76 6.64 -3.63
CA ASN A 234 10.71 5.82 -4.24
C ASN A 234 9.28 6.25 -3.90
N LYS A 235 9.08 7.25 -3.05
CA LYS A 235 7.74 7.59 -2.51
C LYS A 235 6.69 7.86 -3.60
N ALA A 236 7.05 8.50 -4.71
CA ALA A 236 6.15 8.76 -5.83
C ALA A 236 5.88 7.50 -6.68
N THR A 237 6.88 6.64 -6.81
CA THR A 237 6.80 5.34 -7.50
C THR A 237 5.82 4.42 -6.78
N VAL A 238 5.88 4.38 -5.44
CA VAL A 238 4.96 3.57 -4.61
C VAL A 238 3.51 3.99 -4.85
N VAL A 239 3.20 5.29 -4.87
CA VAL A 239 1.83 5.78 -5.06
C VAL A 239 1.32 5.44 -6.46
N SER A 240 2.08 5.82 -7.50
CA SER A 240 1.67 5.60 -8.90
C SER A 240 1.52 4.12 -9.25
N PHE A 241 2.47 3.27 -8.84
CA PHE A 241 2.43 1.85 -9.18
C PHE A 241 1.39 1.06 -8.36
N SER A 242 0.93 1.60 -7.24
CA SER A 242 -0.24 1.05 -6.53
C SER A 242 -1.57 1.30 -7.28
N GLY A 243 -1.54 2.11 -8.34
CA GLY A 243 -2.72 2.50 -9.11
C GLY A 243 -3.51 3.66 -8.47
N LEU A 244 -2.87 4.40 -7.55
CA LEU A 244 -3.46 5.58 -6.92
C LEU A 244 -3.17 6.84 -7.76
N ASN A 245 -4.02 7.86 -7.64
CA ASN A 245 -3.73 9.15 -8.25
C ASN A 245 -2.64 9.89 -7.48
N ASN A 246 -1.73 10.50 -8.23
CA ASN A 246 -0.62 11.30 -7.72
C ASN A 246 -0.96 12.79 -7.61
N ASP A 247 -2.25 13.17 -7.60
CA ASP A 247 -2.69 14.56 -7.58
C ASP A 247 -2.32 15.20 -6.23
N VAL A 248 -1.08 15.66 -6.15
CA VAL A 248 -0.61 16.60 -5.14
C VAL A 248 -1.33 17.90 -5.46
N ASP A 249 -2.36 18.27 -4.69
CA ASP A 249 -2.89 19.63 -4.77
C ASP A 249 -1.76 20.59 -4.36
N PRO A 250 -1.18 21.37 -5.31
CA PRO A 250 -0.03 22.22 -5.03
C PRO A 250 -0.37 23.35 -4.06
N LYS A 251 -1.66 23.58 -3.77
CA LYS A 251 -2.12 24.66 -2.89
C LYS A 251 -2.04 24.33 -1.40
N SER A 252 -1.76 23.10 -1.00
CA SER A 252 -1.72 22.70 0.41
C SER A 252 -0.30 22.39 0.90
N GLY A 253 0.66 23.31 0.75
CA GLY A 253 2.03 23.15 1.27
C GLY A 253 2.13 22.79 2.77
N GLN A 254 1.02 22.87 3.52
CA GLN A 254 0.87 22.41 4.90
C GLN A 254 0.50 20.92 5.03
N LEU A 255 -0.19 20.28 4.08
CA LEU A 255 -0.70 18.91 4.25
C LEU A 255 0.32 17.84 3.81
N SER A 256 0.43 16.74 4.57
CA SER A 256 1.23 15.56 4.15
C SER A 256 0.60 14.93 2.92
N THR A 257 1.40 14.49 1.95
CA THR A 257 0.91 13.80 0.74
C THR A 257 0.61 12.32 1.01
N ILE A 258 -0.06 11.61 0.09
CA ILE A 258 -0.21 10.14 0.17
C ILE A 258 1.16 9.47 0.28
N ALA A 259 2.10 9.93 -0.54
CA ALA A 259 3.48 9.45 -0.54
C ALA A 259 4.11 9.61 0.84
N ASP A 260 4.01 10.79 1.47
CA ASP A 260 4.52 11.02 2.82
C ASP A 260 3.90 10.06 3.84
N ILE A 261 2.58 9.86 3.80
CA ILE A 261 1.88 9.00 4.78
C ILE A 261 2.30 7.53 4.60
N LEU A 262 2.56 7.08 3.38
CA LEU A 262 3.04 5.72 3.09
C LEU A 262 4.48 5.50 3.57
N THR A 263 5.34 6.51 3.44
CA THR A 263 6.79 6.36 3.65
C THR A 263 7.30 6.82 5.01
N LYS A 264 6.52 7.59 5.78
CA LYS A 264 6.98 8.20 7.05
C LYS A 264 6.32 7.53 8.27
N PRO A 265 7.02 6.63 8.99
CA PRO A 265 6.47 5.94 10.15
C PRO A 265 5.93 6.88 11.24
N GLU A 266 6.54 8.05 11.43
CA GLU A 266 6.14 9.07 12.39
C GLU A 266 4.74 9.64 12.16
N LEU A 267 4.22 9.54 10.94
CA LEU A 267 2.87 9.97 10.58
C LEU A 267 1.80 8.91 10.91
N THR A 268 2.20 7.72 11.37
CA THR A 268 1.27 6.64 11.71
C THR A 268 0.42 7.03 12.93
N LEU A 269 -0.90 7.01 12.75
CA LEU A 269 -1.87 7.22 13.82
C LEU A 269 -2.07 5.91 14.60
N ASN A 270 -2.39 6.00 15.89
CA ASN A 270 -2.75 4.81 16.65
C ASN A 270 -4.24 4.49 16.47
N GLU A 271 -4.63 3.25 16.77
CA GLU A 271 -6.01 2.76 16.65
C GLU A 271 -7.00 3.62 17.45
N SER A 272 -6.61 4.13 18.63
CA SER A 272 -7.46 5.00 19.45
C SER A 272 -7.79 6.33 18.76
N ILE A 273 -6.86 6.94 18.03
CA ILE A 273 -7.11 8.16 17.23
C ILE A 273 -8.08 7.84 16.09
N VAL A 274 -7.96 6.67 15.46
CA VAL A 274 -8.89 6.23 14.40
C VAL A 274 -10.30 6.05 14.98
N GLU A 275 -10.44 5.40 16.13
CA GLU A 275 -11.73 5.24 16.83
C GLU A 275 -12.35 6.59 17.20
N GLN A 276 -11.54 7.53 17.72
CA GLN A 276 -12.00 8.88 18.06
C GLN A 276 -12.50 9.65 16.83
N ALA A 277 -11.76 9.56 15.72
CA ALA A 277 -12.14 10.21 14.47
C ALA A 277 -13.44 9.63 13.90
N LEU A 278 -13.60 8.30 13.94
CA LEU A 278 -14.85 7.64 13.55
C LEU A 278 -16.01 8.04 14.47
N THR A 279 -15.79 8.10 15.78
CA THR A 279 -16.80 8.53 16.76
C THR A 279 -17.29 9.95 16.46
N ALA A 280 -16.38 10.88 16.21
CA ALA A 280 -16.72 12.27 15.89
C ALA A 280 -17.50 12.41 14.57
N SER A 281 -17.34 11.44 13.66
CA SER A 281 -17.94 11.47 12.32
C SER A 281 -19.34 10.84 12.27
N LEU A 282 -19.81 10.23 13.36
CA LEU A 282 -21.14 9.64 13.46
C LEU A 282 -22.16 10.68 13.94
N GLU A 283 -23.23 10.89 13.19
CA GLU A 283 -24.32 11.79 13.61
C GLU A 283 -25.47 11.04 14.32
N GLY A 284 -26.04 11.67 15.36
CA GLY A 284 -27.35 11.34 15.91
C GLY A 284 -27.59 9.85 16.19
N ASN A 285 -28.71 9.32 15.70
CA ASN A 285 -29.09 7.91 15.80
C ASN A 285 -28.21 6.95 14.97
N GLY A 286 -27.11 7.42 14.36
CA GLY A 286 -26.00 6.59 13.85
C GLY A 286 -26.14 6.08 12.43
N THR A 287 -27.12 6.58 11.69
CA THR A 287 -27.37 6.18 10.29
C THR A 287 -26.72 7.11 9.27
N SER A 288 -26.18 8.26 9.70
CA SER A 288 -25.51 9.26 8.85
C SER A 288 -24.04 9.39 9.25
N PHE A 289 -23.15 9.43 8.24
CA PHE A 289 -21.70 9.51 8.40
C PHE A 289 -21.17 10.78 7.73
N LYS A 290 -20.38 11.58 8.47
CA LYS A 290 -19.76 12.82 7.99
C LYS A 290 -18.32 12.60 7.58
N ALA A 291 -18.09 12.33 6.29
CA ALA A 291 -16.75 12.10 5.76
C ALA A 291 -15.80 13.28 5.97
N GLU A 292 -16.30 14.52 5.91
CA GLU A 292 -15.50 15.73 6.10
C GLU A 292 -14.95 15.83 7.53
N VAL A 293 -15.74 15.41 8.53
CA VAL A 293 -15.30 15.41 9.93
C VAL A 293 -14.21 14.38 10.15
N LEU A 294 -14.34 13.19 9.55
CA LEU A 294 -13.31 12.16 9.61
C LEU A 294 -11.99 12.69 9.05
N THR A 295 -12.02 13.27 7.85
CA THR A 295 -10.86 13.85 7.20
C THR A 295 -10.23 14.95 8.07
N GLN A 296 -11.02 15.88 8.61
CA GLN A 296 -10.51 16.98 9.44
C GLN A 296 -9.78 16.48 10.69
N VAL A 297 -10.34 15.50 11.40
CA VAL A 297 -9.72 14.97 12.63
C VAL A 297 -8.41 14.27 12.31
N LEU A 298 -8.38 13.39 11.30
CA LEU A 298 -7.19 12.62 10.93
C LEU A 298 -6.09 13.52 10.36
N GLU A 299 -6.44 14.52 9.54
CA GLU A 299 -5.46 15.48 9.01
C GLU A 299 -4.85 16.32 10.14
N LYS A 300 -5.67 16.81 11.09
CA LYS A 300 -5.19 17.57 12.25
C LYS A 300 -4.19 16.77 13.10
N GLU A 301 -4.50 15.52 13.42
CA GLU A 301 -3.60 14.67 14.20
C GLU A 301 -2.30 14.32 13.46
N THR A 302 -2.40 14.11 12.15
CA THR A 302 -1.21 13.90 11.31
C THR A 302 -0.33 15.16 11.26
N GLN A 303 -0.93 16.34 11.18
CA GLN A 303 -0.19 17.61 11.23
C GLN A 303 0.50 17.86 12.56
N ASN A 304 -0.19 17.57 13.67
CA ASN A 304 0.40 17.68 15.00
C ASN A 304 1.64 16.78 15.14
N ARG A 305 1.61 15.58 14.57
CA ARG A 305 2.77 14.66 14.54
C ARG A 305 3.89 15.17 13.65
N ARG A 306 3.57 15.65 12.45
CA ARG A 306 4.53 16.28 11.53
C ARG A 306 5.25 17.45 12.23
N GLY A 307 4.52 18.38 12.83
CA GLY A 307 5.11 19.53 13.53
C GLY A 307 6.06 19.14 14.66
N LYS A 308 5.69 18.14 15.48
CA LYS A 308 6.57 17.61 16.53
C LYS A 308 7.87 17.01 15.96
N TYR A 309 7.78 16.30 14.84
CA TYR A 309 8.94 15.70 14.19
C TYR A 309 9.91 16.74 13.63
N TYR A 310 9.41 17.77 12.94
CA TYR A 310 10.26 18.88 12.45
C TYR A 310 11.01 19.58 13.60
N ILE A 311 10.36 19.77 14.75
CA ILE A 311 11.02 20.36 15.93
C ILE A 311 12.12 19.44 16.46
N MET A 312 11.94 18.12 16.40
CA MET A 312 12.96 17.16 16.84
C MET A 312 14.17 17.11 15.90
N GLU A 313 13.97 17.14 14.58
CA GLU A 313 15.08 17.14 13.61
C GLU A 313 15.92 18.42 13.68
N VAL A 314 15.30 19.59 13.87
CA VAL A 314 16.00 20.87 13.96
C VAL A 314 16.85 20.99 15.24
N ASN A 315 16.44 20.34 16.33
CA ASN A 315 17.18 20.34 17.60
C ASN A 315 18.32 19.29 17.67
N HIS A 316 18.57 18.57 16.58
CA HIS A 316 19.67 17.59 16.47
C HIS A 316 20.79 18.03 15.51
N TYR A 317 20.78 19.31 15.10
CA TYR A 317 21.88 19.98 14.39
C TYR A 317 22.49 21.09 15.25
#